data_AF-A0A535NR53-F1
#
_entry.id   AF-A0A535NR53-F1
#
_cell.length_a   1.000
_cell.length_b   1.000
_cell.length_c   1.000
_cell.angle_alpha   90.00
_cell.angle_beta   90.00
_cell.angle_gamma   90.00
#
_symmetry.space_group_name_H-M   'P 1'
#
loop_
_entity.id
_entity.type
_entity.pdbx_description
1 polymer ?
#
loop_
_entity_poly.entity_id
_entity_poly.type
_entity_poly.pdbx_seq_one_letter_code
_entity_poly.pdbx_strand_id
1 'polypeptide(L)'
;ARPETARQNLGLVLGAMLEHSLMPAEARQANPVWREAMDIMAAESRQRYRTLVYEDSGFQAYFEQATPIEEIAQLNIGSRPVSRGGTLAVEDLRAIPWVFAWMQNRHLLPAWYGVGAGFSDFSQRSGGLECLRDMYRNWLFFRSLVDNLQMVLVKADMRIARQYATLVSDERERDRLFALIEAEFRRTHDAILDITEQRSVLERQPQLLASLRLRDPYLDPMSYFQVRLLRELRRLPADDIGRAAHLQAVLRTINGIAAGLQNTG
;
A
#
# COMPACT_ATOMS: atom_id res chain seq x y z
N ALA A 1 2.92 -25.65 -1.22
CA ALA A 1 4.30 -25.13 -1.43
C ALA A 1 5.08 -26.16 -2.25
N ARG A 2 6.02 -25.73 -3.12
CA ARG A 2 6.85 -26.62 -3.96
C ARG A 2 8.27 -26.77 -3.35
N PRO A 3 8.88 -27.97 -3.31
CA PRO A 3 10.20 -28.18 -2.71
C PRO A 3 11.31 -27.30 -3.32
N GLU A 4 11.24 -27.04 -4.62
CA GLU A 4 12.24 -26.23 -5.34
C GLU A 4 12.21 -24.78 -4.85
N THR A 5 11.02 -24.23 -4.63
CA THR A 5 10.83 -22.87 -4.06
C THR A 5 11.35 -22.80 -2.64
N ALA A 6 11.13 -23.85 -1.83
CA ALA A 6 11.65 -23.89 -0.47
C ALA A 6 13.18 -23.87 -0.44
N ARG A 7 13.83 -24.68 -1.29
CA ARG A 7 15.29 -24.71 -1.43
C ARG A 7 15.85 -23.37 -1.90
N GLN A 8 15.20 -22.75 -2.90
CA GLN A 8 15.62 -21.44 -3.40
C GLN A 8 15.51 -20.36 -2.30
N ASN A 9 14.39 -20.31 -1.58
CA ASN A 9 14.21 -19.36 -0.48
C ASN A 9 15.26 -19.54 0.63
N LEU A 10 15.54 -20.78 1.03
CA LEU A 10 16.59 -21.07 2.02
C LEU A 10 17.98 -20.64 1.51
N GLY A 11 18.28 -20.91 0.24
CA GLY A 11 19.53 -20.48 -0.37
C GLY A 11 19.70 -18.96 -0.39
N LEU A 12 18.63 -18.21 -0.72
CA LEU A 12 18.63 -16.75 -0.70
C LEU A 12 18.84 -16.19 0.71
N VAL A 13 18.14 -16.73 1.71
CA VAL A 13 18.29 -16.30 3.11
C VAL A 13 19.71 -16.57 3.61
N LEU A 14 20.23 -17.78 3.38
CA LEU A 14 21.58 -18.14 3.80
C LEU A 14 22.63 -17.26 3.11
N GLY A 15 22.51 -17.05 1.80
CA GLY A 15 23.41 -16.19 1.03
C GLY A 15 23.42 -14.76 1.57
N ALA A 16 22.24 -14.17 1.80
CA ALA A 16 22.11 -12.82 2.36
C ALA A 16 22.72 -12.71 3.77
N MET A 17 22.54 -13.73 4.62
CA MET A 17 23.14 -13.75 5.95
C MET A 17 24.67 -13.79 5.89
N LEU A 18 25.24 -14.61 5.00
CA LEU A 18 26.69 -14.71 4.81
C LEU A 18 27.25 -13.40 4.26
N GLU A 19 26.63 -12.83 3.23
CA GLU A 19 27.03 -11.56 2.63
C GLU A 19 27.01 -10.43 3.67
N HIS A 20 25.93 -10.32 4.45
CA HIS A 20 25.82 -9.33 5.52
C HIS A 20 26.88 -9.53 6.61
N SER A 21 27.16 -10.78 7.00
CA SER A 21 28.14 -11.10 8.04
C SER A 21 29.57 -10.78 7.62
N LEU A 22 29.87 -10.87 6.31
CA LEU A 22 31.18 -10.57 5.75
C LEU A 22 31.34 -9.08 5.34
N MET A 23 30.27 -8.29 5.40
CA MET A 23 30.27 -6.89 4.98
C MET A 23 31.08 -6.01 5.95
N PRO A 24 32.02 -5.19 5.45
CA PRO A 24 32.80 -4.26 6.28
C PRO A 24 31.89 -3.34 7.11
N ALA A 25 32.33 -2.97 8.32
CA ALA A 25 31.54 -2.14 9.22
C ALA A 25 31.30 -0.73 8.63
N GLU A 26 32.27 -0.23 7.87
CA GLU A 26 32.25 1.05 7.17
C GLU A 26 31.16 1.06 6.09
N ALA A 27 31.01 -0.06 5.37
CA ALA A 27 29.95 -0.24 4.37
C ALA A 27 28.55 -0.40 5.00
N ARG A 28 28.48 -0.69 6.31
CA ARG A 28 27.23 -0.77 7.08
C ARG A 28 26.83 0.57 7.72
N GLN A 29 27.77 1.52 7.88
CA GLN A 29 27.46 2.82 8.47
C GLN A 29 26.91 3.79 7.42
N ALA A 30 25.68 4.26 7.64
CA ALA A 30 25.11 5.30 6.79
C ALA A 30 25.87 6.62 6.95
N ASN A 31 26.17 7.30 5.85
CA ASN A 31 26.70 8.66 5.83
C ASN A 31 25.82 9.58 6.72
N PRO A 32 26.39 10.39 7.63
CA PRO A 32 25.62 11.32 8.45
C PRO A 32 24.66 12.21 7.65
N VAL A 33 25.07 12.66 6.46
CA VAL A 33 24.24 13.47 5.55
C VAL A 33 22.99 12.70 5.11
N TRP A 34 23.13 11.41 4.79
CA TRP A 34 21.99 10.57 4.41
C TRP A 34 21.04 10.31 5.57
N ARG A 35 21.56 10.24 6.81
CA ARG A 35 20.70 10.09 8.01
C ARG A 35 19.90 11.35 8.27
N GLU A 36 20.55 12.51 8.21
CA GLU A 36 19.87 13.81 8.37
C GLU A 36 18.80 14.01 7.29
N ALA A 37 19.11 13.67 6.03
CA ALA A 37 18.14 13.67 4.94
C ALA A 37 16.94 12.76 5.26
N MET A 38 17.17 11.54 5.75
CA MET A 38 16.11 10.61 6.15
C MET A 38 15.28 11.14 7.32
N ASP A 39 15.87 11.77 8.33
CA ASP A 39 15.16 12.34 9.47
C ASP A 39 14.19 13.44 9.02
N ILE A 40 14.64 14.32 8.12
CA ILE A 40 13.82 15.37 7.52
C ILE A 40 12.65 14.76 6.74
N MET A 41 12.93 13.84 5.82
CA MET A 41 11.90 13.21 4.99
C MET A 41 10.89 12.40 5.83
N ALA A 42 11.35 11.72 6.88
CA ALA A 42 10.50 10.96 7.78
C ALA A 42 9.57 11.86 8.60
N ALA A 43 10.04 13.04 9.04
CA ALA A 43 9.21 14.01 9.74
C ALA A 43 8.06 14.52 8.84
N GLU A 44 8.38 14.93 7.61
CA GLU A 44 7.39 15.41 6.63
C GLU A 44 6.39 14.32 6.24
N SER A 45 6.89 13.12 5.92
CA SER A 45 6.07 11.96 5.59
C SER A 45 5.09 11.59 6.72
N ARG A 46 5.60 11.57 7.96
CA ARG A 46 4.79 11.32 9.16
C ARG A 46 3.72 12.39 9.32
N GLN A 47 4.06 13.67 9.20
CA GLN A 47 3.09 14.75 9.33
C GLN A 47 1.99 14.62 8.27
N ARG A 48 2.36 14.41 7.00
CA ARG A 48 1.40 14.23 5.90
C ARG A 48 0.45 13.06 6.13
N TYR A 49 0.98 11.92 6.56
CA TYR A 49 0.19 10.73 6.89
C TYR A 49 -0.79 11.03 8.03
N ARG A 50 -0.30 11.65 9.11
CA ARG A 50 -1.13 11.93 10.29
C ARG A 50 -2.24 12.94 10.01
N THR A 51 -1.94 13.97 9.23
CA THR A 51 -2.94 14.96 8.85
C THR A 51 -4.10 14.33 8.08
N LEU A 52 -3.83 13.38 7.17
CA LEU A 52 -4.92 12.67 6.50
C LEU A 52 -5.62 11.68 7.44
N VAL A 53 -4.87 10.84 8.14
CA VAL A 53 -5.41 9.64 8.79
C VAL A 53 -6.04 9.92 10.15
N TYR A 54 -5.49 10.87 10.91
CA TYR A 54 -5.88 11.12 12.30
C TYR A 54 -6.49 12.52 12.52
N GLU A 55 -6.18 13.50 11.66
CA GLU A 55 -6.63 14.89 11.87
C GLU A 55 -7.79 15.26 10.94
N ASP A 56 -7.92 14.62 9.78
CA ASP A 56 -9.03 14.87 8.85
C ASP A 56 -10.31 14.17 9.31
N SER A 57 -11.32 14.98 9.66
CA SER A 57 -12.59 14.47 10.19
C SER A 57 -13.40 13.63 9.19
N GLY A 58 -13.15 13.78 7.88
CA GLY A 58 -13.83 12.99 6.85
C GLY A 58 -13.19 11.63 6.61
N PHE A 59 -11.97 11.41 7.08
CA PHE A 59 -11.19 10.22 6.72
C PHE A 59 -11.77 8.92 7.25
N GLN A 60 -12.26 8.90 8.50
CA GLN A 60 -12.84 7.69 9.09
C GLN A 60 -14.02 7.17 8.25
N ALA A 61 -14.95 8.06 7.90
CA ALA A 61 -16.11 7.71 7.09
C ALA A 61 -15.71 7.28 5.67
N TYR A 62 -14.71 7.94 5.09
CA TYR A 62 -14.15 7.54 3.80
C TYR A 62 -13.51 6.15 3.86
N PHE A 63 -12.72 5.86 4.89
CA PHE A 63 -12.07 4.56 5.07
C PHE A 63 -13.10 3.42 5.22
N GLU A 64 -14.10 3.58 6.07
CA GLU A 64 -15.14 2.58 6.29
C GLU A 64 -15.95 2.30 5.01
N GLN A 65 -16.27 3.35 4.24
CA GLN A 65 -17.09 3.21 3.04
C GLN A 65 -16.28 2.82 1.79
N ALA A 66 -15.07 3.34 1.61
CA ALA A 66 -14.23 3.04 0.45
C ALA A 66 -13.48 1.71 0.56
N THR A 67 -13.50 1.06 1.72
CA THR A 67 -12.88 -0.26 1.93
C THR A 67 -13.91 -1.29 2.36
N PRO A 68 -13.63 -2.60 2.24
CA PRO A 68 -14.50 -3.64 2.79
C PRO A 68 -14.17 -3.97 4.26
N ILE A 69 -13.78 -2.98 5.09
CA ILE A 69 -13.32 -3.24 6.46
C ILE A 69 -14.41 -3.88 7.34
N GLU A 70 -15.66 -3.46 7.18
CA GLU A 70 -16.81 -4.05 7.90
C GLU A 70 -17.02 -5.51 7.53
N GLU A 71 -16.87 -5.83 6.24
CA GLU A 71 -16.99 -7.20 5.74
C GLU A 71 -15.77 -8.04 6.13
N ILE A 72 -14.58 -7.44 6.21
CA ILE A 72 -13.37 -8.07 6.76
C ILE A 72 -13.54 -8.36 8.25
N ALA A 73 -14.21 -7.50 9.02
CA ALA A 73 -14.49 -7.77 10.44
C ALA A 73 -15.39 -8.99 10.67
N GLN A 74 -16.19 -9.35 9.67
CA GLN A 74 -17.03 -10.55 9.68
C GLN A 74 -16.30 -11.81 9.19
N LEU A 75 -15.07 -11.68 8.69
CA LEU A 75 -14.23 -12.82 8.34
C LEU A 75 -13.66 -13.44 9.61
N ASN A 76 -13.99 -14.72 9.83
CA ASN A 76 -13.29 -15.59 10.79
C ASN A 76 -11.88 -15.98 10.29
N ILE A 77 -11.11 -15.03 9.73
CA ILE A 77 -9.78 -15.28 9.13
C ILE A 77 -8.67 -15.40 10.19
N GLY A 78 -8.94 -15.07 11.45
CA GLY A 78 -7.98 -15.27 12.54
C GLY A 78 -8.65 -15.44 13.90
N SER A 79 -7.89 -16.00 14.85
CA SER A 79 -8.32 -16.15 16.26
C SER A 79 -8.37 -14.81 17.03
N ARG A 80 -7.96 -13.71 16.39
CA ARG A 80 -7.79 -12.40 17.01
C ARG A 80 -8.82 -11.43 16.45
N PRO A 81 -9.46 -10.60 17.31
CA PRO A 81 -10.42 -9.60 16.86
C PRO A 81 -9.74 -8.53 15.99
N VAL A 82 -10.51 -7.96 15.06
CA VAL A 82 -10.05 -6.94 14.10
C VAL A 82 -9.61 -5.65 14.78
N SER A 83 -10.27 -5.26 15.87
CA SER A 83 -9.89 -4.10 16.69
C SER A 83 -9.67 -4.48 18.16
N ARG A 84 -9.05 -3.55 18.90
CA ARG A 84 -8.81 -3.70 20.35
C ARG A 84 -10.01 -3.27 21.19
N GLY A 85 -10.75 -2.24 20.74
CA GLY A 85 -11.88 -1.64 21.45
C GLY A 85 -13.27 -1.97 20.90
N GLY A 86 -13.37 -2.79 19.85
CA GLY A 86 -14.66 -3.12 19.20
C GLY A 86 -15.15 -2.06 18.20
N THR A 87 -14.46 -0.93 18.09
CA THR A 87 -14.66 0.13 17.09
C THR A 87 -13.85 -0.17 15.82
N LEU A 88 -14.21 0.46 14.69
CA LEU A 88 -13.42 0.45 13.45
C LEU A 88 -12.57 1.72 13.28
N ALA A 89 -12.43 2.52 14.35
CA ALA A 89 -11.56 3.67 14.41
C ALA A 89 -10.11 3.27 14.12
N VAL A 90 -9.39 4.07 13.34
CA VAL A 90 -8.03 3.73 12.88
C VAL A 90 -7.07 3.48 14.06
N GLU A 91 -7.25 4.18 15.18
CA GLU A 91 -6.43 4.04 16.40
C GLU A 91 -6.62 2.68 17.09
N ASP A 92 -7.81 2.10 16.96
CA ASP A 92 -8.19 0.83 17.59
C ASP A 92 -7.97 -0.38 16.67
N LEU A 93 -7.79 -0.14 15.37
CA LEU A 93 -7.53 -1.17 14.38
C LEU A 93 -6.13 -1.78 14.52
N ARG A 94 -6.07 -3.09 14.30
CA ARG A 94 -4.78 -3.78 14.20
C ARG A 94 -4.17 -3.55 12.82
N ALA A 95 -2.83 -3.67 12.75
CA ALA A 95 -2.08 -3.47 11.51
C ALA A 95 -2.53 -4.38 10.35
N ILE A 96 -2.86 -5.65 10.62
CA ILE A 96 -3.30 -6.59 9.58
C ILE A 96 -4.61 -6.11 8.93
N PRO A 97 -5.73 -5.91 9.66
CA PRO A 97 -6.94 -5.34 9.08
C PRO A 97 -6.75 -4.00 8.38
N TRP A 98 -5.93 -3.11 8.93
CA TRP A 98 -5.61 -1.82 8.32
C TRP A 98 -5.00 -1.99 6.93
N VAL A 99 -3.90 -2.72 6.81
CA VAL A 99 -3.24 -2.96 5.52
C VAL A 99 -4.13 -3.78 4.58
N PHE A 100 -4.84 -4.77 5.12
CA PHE A 100 -5.67 -5.67 4.32
C PHE A 100 -6.86 -4.95 3.69
N ALA A 101 -7.52 -4.02 4.39
CA ALA A 101 -8.62 -3.23 3.84
C ALA A 101 -8.19 -2.38 2.63
N TRP A 102 -7.03 -1.71 2.72
CA TRP A 102 -6.49 -0.89 1.62
C TRP A 102 -5.86 -1.71 0.48
N MET A 103 -5.45 -2.95 0.75
CA MET A 103 -5.06 -3.90 -0.29
C MET A 103 -6.26 -4.22 -1.19
N GLN A 104 -7.44 -4.46 -0.60
CA GLN A 104 -8.63 -4.87 -1.33
C GLN A 104 -9.09 -3.82 -2.35
N ASN A 105 -9.05 -2.55 -1.98
CA ASN A 105 -9.56 -1.45 -2.81
C ASN A 105 -8.50 -0.80 -3.72
N ARG A 106 -7.32 -1.43 -3.85
CA ARG A 106 -6.20 -0.98 -4.73
C ARG A 106 -5.65 0.42 -4.44
N HIS A 107 -6.02 1.04 -3.31
CA HIS A 107 -5.34 2.27 -2.88
C HIS A 107 -3.95 1.94 -2.35
N LEU A 108 -3.80 0.86 -1.57
CA LEU A 108 -2.57 0.51 -0.83
C LEU A 108 -2.00 1.67 0.00
N LEU A 109 -2.89 2.56 0.49
CA LEU A 109 -2.56 3.81 1.17
C LEU A 109 -1.47 3.66 2.26
N PRO A 110 -1.50 2.64 3.15
CA PRO A 110 -0.51 2.50 4.22
C PRO A 110 0.93 2.28 3.75
N ALA A 111 1.13 1.82 2.52
CA ALA A 111 2.43 1.39 2.02
C ALA A 111 3.22 2.50 1.31
N TRP A 112 2.57 3.62 0.96
CA TRP A 112 3.22 4.70 0.18
C TRP A 112 2.78 6.12 0.55
N TYR A 113 1.63 6.29 1.22
CA TYR A 113 1.09 7.63 1.45
C TYR A 113 1.98 8.45 2.39
N GLY A 114 2.32 9.67 1.98
CA GLY A 114 3.26 10.57 2.68
C GLY A 114 4.71 10.47 2.17
N VAL A 115 5.07 9.42 1.42
CA VAL A 115 6.42 9.31 0.83
C VAL A 115 6.64 10.38 -0.24
N GLY A 116 5.63 10.64 -1.09
CA GLY A 116 5.69 11.66 -2.12
C GLY A 116 6.02 13.04 -1.57
N ALA A 117 5.33 13.47 -0.51
CA ALA A 117 5.64 14.72 0.19
C ALA A 117 7.08 14.72 0.71
N GLY A 118 7.48 13.69 1.46
CA GLY A 118 8.85 13.61 2.01
C GLY A 118 9.93 13.69 0.93
N PHE A 119 9.81 12.93 -0.15
CA PHE A 119 10.81 12.88 -1.21
C PHE A 119 10.78 14.12 -2.11
N SER A 120 9.60 14.57 -2.52
CA SER A 120 9.45 15.72 -3.42
C SER A 120 9.83 17.04 -2.72
N ASP A 121 9.44 17.22 -1.46
CA ASP A 121 9.76 18.45 -0.73
C ASP A 121 11.27 18.49 -0.39
N PHE A 122 11.90 17.34 -0.14
CA PHE A 122 13.35 17.27 0.05
C PHE A 122 14.12 17.49 -1.28
N SER A 123 13.64 16.94 -2.39
CA SER A 123 14.34 17.06 -3.68
C SER A 123 14.42 18.49 -4.20
N GLN A 124 13.48 19.36 -3.81
CA GLN A 124 13.47 20.79 -4.14
C GLN A 124 14.51 21.61 -3.37
N ARG A 125 15.12 21.05 -2.31
CA ARG A 125 16.21 21.71 -1.59
C ARG A 125 17.48 21.71 -2.44
N SER A 126 18.37 22.67 -2.20
CA SER A 126 19.65 22.74 -2.90
C SER A 126 20.45 21.44 -2.73
N GLY A 127 20.70 20.71 -3.83
CA GLY A 127 21.40 19.41 -3.82
C GLY A 127 20.56 18.22 -3.32
N GLY A 128 19.27 18.42 -3.05
CA GLY A 128 18.39 17.40 -2.47
C GLY A 128 18.19 16.21 -3.39
N LEU A 129 17.89 16.46 -4.68
CA LEU A 129 17.72 15.38 -5.66
C LEU A 129 19.01 14.58 -5.87
N GLU A 130 20.16 15.25 -5.95
CA GLU A 130 21.46 14.60 -6.08
C GLU A 130 21.76 13.73 -4.87
N CYS A 131 21.43 14.20 -3.65
CA CYS A 131 21.54 13.41 -2.42
C CYS A 131 20.66 12.16 -2.49
N LEU A 132 19.41 12.25 -2.92
CA LEU A 132 18.51 11.09 -3.03
C LEU A 132 19.00 10.08 -4.07
N ARG A 133 19.51 10.55 -5.21
CA ARG A 133 20.13 9.70 -6.24
C ARG A 133 21.38 9.01 -5.71
N ASP A 134 22.21 9.73 -4.96
CA ASP A 134 23.39 9.18 -4.30
C ASP A 134 23.00 8.10 -3.28
N MET A 135 22.00 8.36 -2.43
CA MET A 135 21.44 7.38 -1.49
C MET A 135 20.94 6.13 -2.22
N TYR A 136 20.22 6.27 -3.34
CA TYR A 136 19.71 5.12 -4.10
C TYR A 136 20.84 4.29 -4.72
N ARG A 137 21.90 4.95 -5.21
CA ARG A 137 23.06 4.29 -5.80
C ARG A 137 23.97 3.65 -4.77
N ASN A 138 24.14 4.25 -3.60
CA ASN A 138 25.22 3.88 -2.67
C ASN A 138 24.76 3.40 -1.30
N TRP A 139 23.47 3.54 -0.95
CA TRP A 139 22.93 3.08 0.32
C TRP A 139 21.90 1.95 0.15
N LEU A 140 22.30 0.73 0.54
CA LEU A 140 21.47 -0.47 0.36
C LEU A 140 20.08 -0.36 1.00
N PHE A 141 19.99 0.23 2.20
CA PHE A 141 18.70 0.46 2.87
C PHE A 141 17.77 1.32 2.02
N PHE A 142 18.25 2.47 1.55
CA PHE A 142 17.42 3.39 0.77
C PHE A 142 17.07 2.80 -0.59
N ARG A 143 18.00 2.06 -1.22
CA ARG A 143 17.72 1.30 -2.44
C ARG A 143 16.58 0.31 -2.23
N SER A 144 16.64 -0.51 -1.18
CA SER A 144 15.59 -1.48 -0.87
C SER A 144 14.25 -0.82 -0.56
N LEU A 145 14.25 0.32 0.13
CA LEU A 145 13.04 1.12 0.39
C LEU A 145 12.39 1.58 -0.93
N VAL A 146 13.18 2.20 -1.82
CA VAL A 146 12.71 2.71 -3.13
C VAL A 146 12.28 1.58 -4.06
N ASP A 147 12.99 0.45 -4.08
CA ASP A 147 12.61 -0.72 -4.88
C ASP A 147 11.30 -1.35 -4.39
N ASN A 148 11.07 -1.39 -3.07
CA ASN A 148 9.80 -1.84 -2.51
C ASN A 148 8.65 -0.87 -2.88
N LEU A 149 8.89 0.44 -2.78
CA LEU A 149 7.91 1.45 -3.17
C LEU A 149 7.51 1.31 -4.65
N GLN A 150 8.46 1.07 -5.56
CA GLN A 150 8.14 0.79 -6.97
C GLN A 150 7.18 -0.40 -7.13
N MET A 151 7.41 -1.50 -6.39
CA MET A 151 6.51 -2.66 -6.41
C MET A 151 5.11 -2.32 -5.90
N VAL A 152 5.01 -1.57 -4.80
CA VAL A 152 3.74 -1.12 -4.22
C VAL A 152 2.98 -0.23 -5.20
N LEU A 153 3.66 0.73 -5.84
CA LEU A 153 3.06 1.64 -6.83
C LEU A 153 2.51 0.89 -8.05
N VAL A 154 3.17 -0.18 -8.49
CA VAL A 154 2.66 -1.04 -9.58
C VAL A 154 1.42 -1.81 -9.17
N LYS A 155 1.30 -2.19 -7.89
CA LYS A 155 0.12 -2.90 -7.37
C LYS A 155 -1.05 -1.96 -7.08
N ALA A 156 -0.79 -0.70 -6.75
CA ALA A 156 -1.82 0.30 -6.62
C ALA A 156 -2.43 0.64 -7.98
N ASP A 157 -3.75 0.81 -8.02
CA ASP A 157 -4.46 1.24 -9.24
C ASP A 157 -5.50 2.29 -8.87
N MET A 158 -5.19 3.55 -9.20
CA MET A 158 -6.07 4.67 -8.88
C MET A 158 -7.40 4.64 -9.68
N ARG A 159 -7.46 3.93 -10.81
CA ARG A 159 -8.71 3.78 -11.57
C ARG A 159 -9.67 2.85 -10.83
N ILE A 160 -9.15 1.74 -10.28
CA ILE A 160 -9.94 0.83 -9.45
C ILE A 160 -10.26 1.49 -8.11
N ALA A 161 -9.28 2.14 -7.47
CA ALA A 161 -9.47 2.90 -6.24
C ALA A 161 -10.64 3.89 -6.37
N ARG A 162 -10.74 4.59 -7.52
CA ARG A 162 -11.85 5.51 -7.81
C ARG A 162 -13.19 4.82 -7.77
N GLN A 163 -13.29 3.58 -8.27
CA GLN A 163 -14.54 2.82 -8.23
C GLN A 163 -14.96 2.48 -6.81
N TYR A 164 -14.01 2.12 -5.94
CA TYR A 164 -14.31 1.91 -4.52
C TYR A 164 -14.71 3.22 -3.83
N ALA A 165 -14.09 4.35 -4.19
CA ALA A 165 -14.48 5.65 -3.65
C ALA A 165 -15.94 6.00 -3.97
N THR A 166 -16.52 5.49 -5.08
CA THR A 166 -17.95 5.67 -5.38
C THR A 166 -18.91 4.96 -4.41
N LEU A 167 -18.40 4.18 -3.46
CA LEU A 167 -19.17 3.62 -2.34
C LEU A 167 -19.35 4.63 -1.20
N VAL A 168 -18.54 5.70 -1.17
CA VAL A 168 -18.68 6.79 -0.20
C VAL A 168 -19.89 7.63 -0.57
N SER A 169 -20.81 7.77 0.38
CA SER A 169 -22.10 8.42 0.22
C SER A 169 -22.01 9.95 0.10
N ASP A 170 -21.12 10.59 0.86
CA ASP A 170 -20.84 12.02 0.74
C ASP A 170 -19.95 12.26 -0.47
N GLU A 171 -20.54 12.76 -1.55
CA GLU A 171 -19.83 13.02 -2.81
C GLU A 171 -18.74 14.08 -2.66
N ARG A 172 -18.95 15.09 -1.81
CA ARG A 172 -17.99 16.19 -1.63
C ARG A 172 -16.75 15.69 -0.91
N GLU A 173 -16.93 14.96 0.17
CA GLU A 173 -15.82 14.37 0.93
C GLU A 173 -15.12 13.26 0.14
N ARG A 174 -15.87 12.44 -0.60
CA ARG A 174 -15.34 11.47 -1.56
C ARG A 174 -14.37 12.11 -2.53
N ASP A 175 -14.81 13.15 -3.23
CA ASP A 175 -14.04 13.75 -4.31
C ASP A 175 -12.82 14.51 -3.76
N ARG A 176 -12.97 15.20 -2.62
CA ARG A 176 -11.87 15.88 -1.92
C ARG A 176 -10.79 14.91 -1.47
N LEU A 177 -11.16 13.87 -0.72
CA LEU A 177 -10.20 12.92 -0.15
C LEU A 177 -9.54 12.08 -1.23
N PHE A 178 -10.30 11.62 -2.23
CA PHE A 178 -9.70 10.89 -3.34
C PHE A 178 -8.71 11.77 -4.10
N ALA A 179 -9.07 13.02 -4.44
CA ALA A 179 -8.16 13.91 -5.18
C ALA A 179 -6.85 14.16 -4.41
N LEU A 180 -6.93 14.28 -3.08
CA LEU A 180 -5.76 14.41 -2.22
C LEU A 180 -4.89 13.14 -2.23
N ILE A 181 -5.50 11.96 -2.14
CA ILE A 181 -4.79 10.67 -2.23
C ILE A 181 -4.14 10.50 -3.62
N GLU A 182 -4.87 10.79 -4.70
CA GLU A 182 -4.39 10.66 -6.08
C GLU A 182 -3.27 11.65 -6.40
N ALA A 183 -3.33 12.88 -5.86
CA ALA A 183 -2.24 13.83 -5.97
C ALA A 183 -0.98 13.34 -5.26
N GLU A 184 -1.11 12.77 -4.06
CA GLU A 184 0.01 12.18 -3.33
C GLU A 184 0.59 10.94 -4.03
N PHE A 185 -0.27 10.12 -4.66
CA PHE A 185 0.16 8.97 -5.44
C PHE A 185 1.05 9.40 -6.61
N ARG A 186 0.61 10.41 -7.38
CA ARG A 186 1.39 10.98 -8.48
C ARG A 186 2.71 11.57 -8.00
N ARG A 187 2.69 12.35 -6.91
CA ARG A 187 3.92 12.88 -6.31
C ARG A 187 4.91 11.79 -5.92
N THR A 188 4.43 10.71 -5.29
CA THR A 188 5.26 9.55 -4.95
C THR A 188 5.83 8.89 -6.20
N HIS A 189 4.99 8.66 -7.21
CA HIS A 189 5.40 8.07 -8.47
C HIS A 189 6.51 8.87 -9.16
N ASP A 190 6.32 10.18 -9.32
CA ASP A 190 7.26 11.04 -10.05
C ASP A 190 8.58 11.17 -9.28
N ALA A 191 8.54 11.33 -7.96
CA ALA A 191 9.73 11.34 -7.11
C ALA A 191 10.54 10.03 -7.25
N ILE A 192 9.88 8.88 -7.33
CA ILE A 192 10.55 7.59 -7.53
C ILE A 192 11.24 7.54 -8.90
N LEU A 193 10.62 8.05 -9.97
CA LEU A 193 11.27 8.12 -11.28
C LEU A 193 12.49 9.04 -11.28
N ASP A 194 12.39 10.20 -10.63
CA ASP A 194 13.47 11.17 -10.53
C ASP A 194 14.68 10.62 -9.75
N ILE A 195 14.43 9.93 -8.63
CA ILE A 195 15.44 9.30 -7.77
C ILE A 195 16.12 8.13 -8.49
N THR A 196 15.32 7.30 -9.16
CA THR A 196 15.83 6.07 -9.78
C THR A 196 16.44 6.32 -11.16
N GLU A 197 16.18 7.48 -11.76
CA GLU A 197 16.56 7.83 -13.14
C GLU A 197 15.96 6.80 -14.14
N GLN A 198 14.68 6.46 -13.94
CA GLN A 198 13.92 5.52 -14.77
C GLN A 198 12.77 6.24 -15.50
N ARG A 199 12.32 5.68 -16.62
CA ARG A 199 11.17 6.18 -17.40
C ARG A 199 9.84 5.62 -16.93
N SER A 200 9.88 4.50 -16.21
CA SER A 200 8.71 3.85 -15.63
C SER A 200 9.09 3.05 -14.38
N VAL A 201 8.17 2.91 -13.44
CA VAL A 201 8.35 2.08 -12.25
C VAL A 201 8.68 0.64 -12.62
N LEU A 202 9.62 0.02 -11.90
CA LEU A 202 10.15 -1.33 -12.16
C LEU A 202 10.79 -1.52 -13.55
N GLU A 203 11.27 -0.47 -14.23
CA GLU A 203 11.99 -0.60 -15.52
C GLU A 203 13.18 -1.56 -15.40
N ARG A 204 13.87 -1.54 -14.24
CA ARG A 204 15.02 -2.42 -13.96
C ARG A 204 14.66 -3.83 -13.49
N GLN A 205 13.37 -4.13 -13.28
CA GLN A 205 12.88 -5.44 -12.82
C GLN A 205 11.77 -6.01 -13.74
N PRO A 206 12.05 -6.21 -15.04
CA PRO A 206 11.02 -6.57 -16.03
C PRO A 206 10.34 -7.92 -15.75
N GLN A 207 11.06 -8.88 -15.15
CA GLN A 207 10.49 -10.17 -14.77
C GLN A 207 9.45 -10.03 -13.65
N LEU A 208 9.74 -9.20 -12.65
CA LEU A 208 8.78 -8.90 -11.57
C LEU A 208 7.57 -8.17 -12.15
N LEU A 209 7.79 -7.14 -12.96
CA LEU A 209 6.72 -6.38 -13.60
C LEU A 209 5.80 -7.28 -14.44
N ALA A 210 6.37 -8.19 -15.24
CA ALA A 210 5.59 -9.16 -16.01
C ALA A 210 4.80 -10.10 -15.09
N SER A 211 5.40 -10.60 -14.01
CA SER A 211 4.72 -11.47 -13.05
C SER A 211 3.54 -10.79 -12.36
N LEU A 212 3.66 -9.49 -12.04
CA LEU A 212 2.57 -8.70 -11.49
C LEU A 212 1.46 -8.50 -12.53
N ARG A 213 1.80 -8.08 -13.74
CA ARG A 213 0.84 -7.84 -14.83
C ARG A 213 0.07 -9.06 -15.30
N LEU A 214 0.63 -10.26 -15.14
CA LEU A 214 -0.09 -11.51 -15.43
C LEU A 214 -1.33 -11.72 -14.55
N ARG A 215 -1.42 -11.03 -13.40
CA ARG A 215 -2.52 -11.16 -12.44
C ARG A 215 -3.62 -10.13 -12.68
N ASP A 216 -3.30 -8.99 -13.29
CA ASP A 216 -4.24 -7.88 -13.51
C ASP A 216 -5.52 -8.31 -14.26
N PRO A 217 -5.47 -9.14 -15.34
CA PRO A 217 -6.69 -9.59 -16.03
C PRO A 217 -7.67 -10.37 -15.16
N TYR A 218 -7.22 -10.93 -14.04
CA TYR A 218 -8.05 -11.64 -13.06
C TYR A 218 -8.46 -10.76 -11.88
N LEU A 219 -7.55 -9.88 -11.44
CA LEU A 219 -7.76 -8.99 -10.31
C LEU A 219 -8.71 -7.84 -10.64
N ASP A 220 -8.53 -7.21 -11.79
CA ASP A 220 -9.31 -6.05 -12.22
C ASP A 220 -10.82 -6.36 -12.23
N PRO A 221 -11.32 -7.35 -12.98
CA PRO A 221 -12.76 -7.65 -12.98
C PRO A 221 -13.27 -8.04 -11.59
N MET A 222 -12.46 -8.74 -10.79
CA MET A 222 -12.83 -9.12 -9.43
C MET A 222 -13.02 -7.89 -8.52
N SER A 223 -12.18 -6.88 -8.66
CA SER A 223 -12.33 -5.60 -7.96
C SER A 223 -13.62 -4.88 -8.38
N TYR A 224 -13.94 -4.80 -9.69
CA TYR A 224 -15.21 -4.21 -10.14
C TYR A 224 -16.43 -4.99 -9.63
N PHE A 225 -16.36 -6.33 -9.62
CA PHE A 225 -17.41 -7.16 -9.04
C PHE A 225 -17.57 -6.92 -7.54
N GLN A 226 -16.47 -6.83 -6.79
CA GLN A 226 -16.51 -6.54 -5.35
C GLN A 226 -17.19 -5.19 -5.08
N VAL A 227 -16.88 -4.13 -5.83
CA VAL A 227 -17.55 -2.82 -5.69
C VAL A 227 -19.07 -2.95 -5.87
N ARG A 228 -19.51 -3.69 -6.90
CA ARG A 228 -20.94 -3.92 -7.12
C ARG A 228 -21.58 -4.70 -5.96
N LEU A 229 -20.96 -5.81 -5.54
CA LEU A 229 -21.47 -6.65 -4.46
C LEU A 229 -21.53 -5.90 -3.12
N LEU A 230 -20.53 -5.07 -2.81
CA LEU A 230 -20.54 -4.20 -1.63
C LEU A 230 -21.70 -3.20 -1.69
N ARG A 231 -21.92 -2.57 -2.84
CA ARG A 231 -23.04 -1.62 -3.02
C ARG A 231 -24.39 -2.29 -2.83
N GLU A 232 -24.57 -3.49 -3.39
CA GLU A 232 -25.79 -4.28 -3.23
C GLU A 232 -25.96 -4.68 -1.75
N LEU A 233 -24.93 -5.28 -1.14
CA LEU A 233 -24.94 -5.72 0.26
C LEU A 233 -25.30 -4.59 1.24
N ARG A 234 -24.72 -3.40 1.06
CA ARG A 234 -24.94 -2.25 1.95
C ARG A 234 -26.32 -1.60 1.80
N ARG A 235 -27.04 -1.89 0.71
CA ARG A 235 -28.43 -1.45 0.51
C ARG A 235 -29.46 -2.43 1.05
N LEU A 236 -29.08 -3.70 1.24
CA LEU A 236 -30.00 -4.71 1.78
C LEU A 236 -30.29 -4.46 3.26
N PRO A 237 -31.57 -4.54 3.69
CA PRO A 237 -31.93 -4.57 5.10
C PRO A 237 -31.19 -5.67 5.86
N ALA A 238 -31.03 -5.49 7.18
CA ALA A 238 -30.30 -6.44 8.02
C ALA A 238 -30.97 -7.83 8.07
N ASP A 239 -32.29 -7.88 7.94
CA ASP A 239 -33.14 -9.07 7.96
C ASP A 239 -33.42 -9.66 6.56
N ASP A 240 -32.82 -9.09 5.51
CA ASP A 240 -33.00 -9.58 4.15
C ASP A 240 -32.41 -11.00 3.97
N ILE A 241 -33.23 -11.93 3.46
CA ILE A 241 -32.88 -13.34 3.27
C ILE A 241 -31.67 -13.50 2.33
N GLY A 242 -31.52 -12.60 1.35
CA GLY A 242 -30.42 -12.59 0.39
C GLY A 242 -29.12 -11.98 0.93
N ARG A 243 -29.14 -11.30 2.07
CA ARG A 243 -27.96 -10.61 2.64
C ARG A 243 -26.80 -11.58 2.91
N ALA A 244 -27.11 -12.76 3.46
CA ALA A 244 -26.09 -13.78 3.75
C ALA A 244 -25.38 -14.27 2.47
N ALA A 245 -26.13 -14.45 1.38
CA ALA A 245 -25.56 -14.87 0.09
C ALA A 245 -24.66 -13.77 -0.52
N HIS A 246 -25.09 -12.50 -0.44
CA HIS A 246 -24.27 -11.36 -0.91
C HIS A 246 -22.99 -11.22 -0.10
N LEU A 247 -23.08 -11.33 1.23
CA LEU A 247 -21.90 -11.31 2.09
C LEU A 247 -20.93 -12.42 1.68
N GLN A 248 -21.40 -13.66 1.52
CA GLN A 248 -20.55 -14.77 1.06
C GLN A 248 -19.88 -14.50 -0.30
N ALA A 249 -20.58 -13.85 -1.23
CA ALA A 249 -20.00 -13.43 -2.50
C ALA A 249 -18.88 -12.38 -2.31
N VAL A 250 -19.10 -11.36 -1.47
CA VAL A 250 -18.07 -10.37 -1.11
C VAL A 250 -16.86 -11.08 -0.48
N LEU A 251 -17.07 -11.96 0.49
CA LEU A 251 -15.98 -12.70 1.16
C LEU A 251 -15.15 -13.53 0.18
N ARG A 252 -15.77 -14.12 -0.84
CA ARG A 252 -15.06 -14.85 -1.91
C ARG A 252 -14.18 -13.92 -2.74
N THR A 253 -14.68 -12.73 -3.09
CA THR A 253 -13.86 -11.72 -3.78
C THR A 253 -12.69 -11.26 -2.90
N ILE A 254 -12.89 -11.09 -1.59
CA ILE A 254 -11.82 -10.70 -0.65
C ILE A 254 -10.67 -11.71 -0.69
N ASN A 255 -11.01 -13.01 -0.61
CA ASN A 255 -10.02 -14.08 -0.70
C ASN A 255 -9.31 -14.13 -2.05
N GLY A 256 -10.03 -13.91 -3.16
CA GLY A 256 -9.46 -13.92 -4.50
C GLY A 256 -8.50 -12.75 -4.74
N ILE A 257 -8.87 -11.54 -4.34
CA ILE A 257 -8.01 -10.35 -4.45
C ILE A 257 -6.75 -10.52 -3.59
N ALA A 258 -6.92 -11.01 -2.36
CA ALA A 258 -5.79 -11.29 -1.45
C ALA A 258 -4.80 -12.30 -2.04
N ALA A 259 -5.30 -13.38 -2.66
CA ALA A 259 -4.47 -14.40 -3.29
C ALA A 259 -3.67 -13.87 -4.49
N GLY A 260 -4.24 -12.93 -5.26
CA GLY A 260 -3.57 -12.33 -6.41
C GLY A 260 -2.58 -11.22 -6.05
N LEU A 261 -2.90 -10.35 -5.08
CA LEU A 261 -2.02 -9.25 -4.68
C LEU A 261 -0.83 -9.67 -3.80
N GLN A 262 -1.02 -10.71 -2.98
CA GLN A 262 0.00 -11.23 -2.07
C GLN A 262 0.56 -10.13 -1.14
N ASN A 263 1.86 -9.86 -1.16
CA ASN A 263 2.51 -8.88 -0.27
C ASN A 263 2.30 -7.43 -0.74
N THR A 264 1.72 -6.55 0.06
CA THR A 264 1.45 -5.15 -0.34
C THR A 264 1.92 -4.10 0.65
N GLY A 265 2.47 -4.50 1.80
CA GLY A 265 2.92 -3.63 2.88
C GLY A 265 3.40 -4.47 4.05
#